data_AF-A0A941CLB9-F1
#
_entry.id   AF-A0A941CLB9-F1
#
_cell.length_a   1.000
_cell.length_b   1.000
_cell.length_c   1.000
_cell.angle_alpha   90.00
_cell.angle_beta   90.00
_cell.angle_gamma   90.00
#
_symmetry.space_group_name_H-M   'P 1'
#
loop_
_entity.id
_entity.type
_entity.pdbx_description
1 polymer ?
#
loop_
_entity_poly.entity_id
_entity_poly.type
_entity_poly.pdbx_seq_one_letter_code
_entity_poly.pdbx_strand_id
1 'polypeptide(L)'
;MFKKYRIVKWILTSMAIVFAFIIITGIYIVSLLPAEDPTLINSKASDIAYITENVPAYRGKILAVVTSTDTMGTSEKSTGYELTELARAYYVFKANGFDVDIASPLGGLPPVVLDDDDMGKFDYAFLNDDIPQNKLKNTLSLKDVNTKLYKAVYFVGGKGAMFDFPNNRHIQHLVQDFHNTDRVIGAVCHGPAAFVNVKLKDGQWFVKNKNVSGFTNKEELLLIPKAASIFPFLLQDKLIEQGAEFNEGTMYLEKISIDDNLITGQNPWSVWVLAEAMVQQMGYTPKQRPITAEENAVKALQAYETGGLDSSRTVIEEINHEKKQIVSRALLVDHSFISVLQGDFIKFYNMLQLASYVKGYTINQ
;
A
#
# COMPACT_ATOMS: atom_id res chain seq x y z
N MET A 1 -43.45 -2.88 -45.08
CA MET A 1 -43.13 -1.81 -44.11
C MET A 1 -41.69 -1.82 -43.57
N PHE A 2 -40.91 -2.92 -43.68
CA PHE A 2 -39.55 -3.03 -43.10
C PHE A 2 -38.35 -2.56 -43.97
N LYS A 3 -38.54 -2.15 -45.22
CA LYS A 3 -37.45 -1.60 -46.06
C LYS A 3 -37.02 -0.19 -45.67
N LYS A 4 -37.88 0.59 -44.99
CA LYS A 4 -37.69 2.02 -44.74
C LYS A 4 -36.71 2.34 -43.58
N TYR A 5 -36.35 1.34 -42.77
CA TYR A 5 -35.55 1.52 -41.55
C TYR A 5 -34.38 0.53 -41.44
N ARG A 6 -33.85 0.03 -42.57
CA ARG A 6 -32.80 -1.00 -42.60
C ARG A 6 -31.58 -0.60 -41.76
N ILE A 7 -31.16 0.66 -41.85
CA ILE A 7 -30.03 1.22 -41.07
C ILE A 7 -30.35 1.22 -39.57
N VAL A 8 -31.53 1.67 -39.17
CA VAL A 8 -31.96 1.68 -37.76
C VAL A 8 -31.98 0.25 -37.19
N LYS A 9 -32.44 -0.74 -37.96
CA LYS A 9 -32.40 -2.15 -37.55
C LYS A 9 -30.96 -2.63 -37.33
N TRP A 10 -30.03 -2.32 -38.23
CA TRP A 10 -28.61 -2.67 -38.07
C TRP A 10 -28.00 -2.01 -36.82
N ILE A 11 -28.27 -0.72 -36.60
CA ILE A 11 -27.79 0.00 -35.42
C ILE A 11 -28.33 -0.66 -34.14
N LEU A 12 -29.65 -0.89 -34.05
CA LEU A 12 -30.25 -1.52 -32.87
C LEU A 12 -29.75 -2.94 -32.63
N THR A 13 -29.53 -3.72 -33.71
CA THR A 13 -28.97 -5.08 -33.59
C THR A 13 -27.53 -5.04 -33.10
N SER A 14 -26.69 -4.15 -33.66
CA SER A 14 -25.31 -3.98 -33.21
C SER A 14 -25.24 -3.51 -31.76
N MET A 15 -26.08 -2.56 -31.35
CA MET A 15 -26.17 -2.11 -29.96
C MET A 15 -26.59 -3.26 -29.02
N ALA A 16 -27.57 -4.09 -29.43
CA ALA A 16 -28.00 -5.23 -28.64
C ALA A 16 -26.89 -6.29 -28.49
N ILE A 17 -26.10 -6.53 -29.55
CA ILE A 17 -24.95 -7.45 -29.50
C ILE A 17 -23.87 -6.91 -28.56
N VAL A 18 -23.54 -5.61 -28.67
CA VAL A 18 -22.56 -4.97 -27.77
C VAL A 18 -23.04 -5.03 -26.32
N PHE A 19 -24.31 -4.75 -26.08
CA PHE A 19 -24.89 -4.81 -24.73
C PHE A 19 -24.86 -6.24 -24.15
N ALA A 20 -25.25 -7.25 -24.95
CA ALA A 20 -25.15 -8.65 -24.55
C ALA A 20 -23.70 -9.07 -24.26
N PHE A 21 -22.74 -8.62 -25.08
CA PHE A 21 -21.32 -8.86 -24.86
C PHE A 21 -20.81 -8.26 -23.55
N ILE A 22 -21.21 -7.02 -23.23
CA ILE A 22 -20.87 -6.36 -21.96
C ILE A 22 -21.44 -7.15 -20.77
N ILE A 23 -22.70 -7.60 -20.85
CA ILE A 23 -23.31 -8.41 -19.79
C ILE A 23 -22.57 -9.72 -19.59
N ILE A 24 -22.30 -10.46 -20.68
CA ILE A 24 -21.60 -11.75 -20.61
C ILE A 24 -20.20 -11.58 -20.02
N THR A 25 -19.49 -10.53 -20.43
CA THR A 25 -18.15 -10.20 -19.90
C THR A 25 -18.21 -9.84 -18.42
N GLY A 26 -19.21 -9.05 -18.00
CA GLY A 26 -19.43 -8.72 -16.60
C GLY A 26 -19.71 -9.97 -15.75
N ILE A 27 -20.60 -10.86 -16.20
CA ILE A 27 -20.87 -12.14 -15.53
C ILE A 27 -19.59 -12.99 -15.43
N TYR A 28 -18.79 -13.04 -16.49
CA TYR A 28 -17.52 -13.76 -16.49
C TYR A 28 -16.56 -13.19 -15.44
N ILE A 29 -16.35 -11.86 -15.40
CA ILE A 29 -15.47 -11.20 -14.42
C ILE A 29 -15.94 -11.47 -12.99
N VAL A 30 -17.24 -11.31 -12.70
CA VAL A 30 -17.80 -11.61 -11.38
C VAL A 30 -17.56 -13.07 -10.99
N SER A 31 -17.62 -14.00 -11.95
CA SER A 31 -17.31 -15.41 -11.68
C SER A 31 -15.85 -15.66 -11.29
N LEU A 32 -14.92 -14.75 -11.61
CA LEU A 32 -13.49 -14.87 -11.29
C LEU A 32 -13.17 -14.40 -9.87
N LEU A 33 -13.99 -13.53 -9.30
CA LEU A 33 -13.84 -13.06 -7.94
C LEU A 33 -14.04 -14.21 -6.93
N PRO A 34 -13.33 -14.19 -5.78
CA PRO A 34 -13.63 -15.10 -4.69
C PRO A 34 -15.01 -14.80 -4.10
N ALA A 35 -15.61 -15.78 -3.42
CA ALA A 35 -16.76 -15.48 -2.58
C ALA A 35 -16.31 -14.58 -1.43
N GLU A 36 -17.10 -13.56 -1.11
CA GLU A 36 -16.85 -12.75 0.09
C GLU A 36 -16.86 -13.66 1.32
N ASP A 37 -15.87 -13.50 2.18
CA ASP A 37 -15.83 -14.15 3.48
C ASP A 37 -16.40 -13.17 4.53
N PRO A 38 -17.68 -13.31 4.93
CA PRO A 38 -18.31 -12.40 5.87
C PRO A 38 -17.69 -12.50 7.28
N THR A 39 -16.80 -13.46 7.53
CA THR A 39 -16.11 -13.60 8.81
C THR A 39 -14.91 -12.67 8.92
N LEU A 40 -14.36 -12.18 7.81
CA LEU A 40 -13.18 -11.29 7.79
C LEU A 40 -13.38 -10.03 8.64
N ILE A 41 -14.57 -9.41 8.56
CA ILE A 41 -14.90 -8.21 9.34
C ILE A 41 -14.83 -8.44 10.86
N ASN A 42 -14.97 -9.68 11.31
CA ASN A 42 -14.91 -10.07 12.71
C ASN A 42 -13.51 -10.55 13.15
N SER A 43 -12.49 -10.40 12.29
CA SER A 43 -11.12 -10.79 12.60
C SER A 43 -10.64 -10.11 13.87
N LYS A 44 -9.90 -10.85 14.71
CA LYS A 44 -9.30 -10.34 15.94
C LYS A 44 -7.80 -10.63 15.97
N ALA A 45 -7.03 -9.69 16.52
CA ALA A 45 -5.59 -9.86 16.69
C ALA A 45 -5.23 -11.11 17.52
N SER A 46 -6.06 -11.44 18.51
CA SER A 46 -5.92 -12.64 19.36
C SER A 46 -5.96 -13.96 18.59
N ASP A 47 -6.58 -13.96 17.41
CA ASP A 47 -6.87 -15.16 16.62
C ASP A 47 -5.86 -15.34 15.47
N ILE A 48 -4.80 -14.53 15.47
CA ILE A 48 -3.75 -14.56 14.46
C ILE A 48 -2.45 -15.04 15.12
N ALA A 49 -2.09 -16.30 14.88
CA ALA A 49 -0.89 -16.93 15.45
C ALA A 49 0.41 -16.14 15.19
N TYR A 50 0.52 -15.48 14.03
CA TYR A 50 1.67 -14.60 13.76
C TYR A 50 1.79 -13.45 14.76
N ILE A 51 0.69 -12.94 15.31
CA ILE A 51 0.69 -11.85 16.30
C ILE A 51 0.92 -12.41 17.71
N THR A 52 0.36 -13.58 18.04
CA THR A 52 0.25 -14.05 19.43
C THR A 52 1.28 -15.10 19.85
N GLU A 53 1.71 -15.99 18.97
CA GLU A 53 2.57 -17.11 19.33
C GLU A 53 4.06 -16.76 19.19
N ASN A 54 4.93 -17.28 20.05
CA ASN A 54 6.39 -17.13 19.92
C ASN A 54 6.88 -15.68 19.69
N VAL A 55 6.20 -14.69 20.27
CA VAL A 55 6.60 -13.28 20.16
C VAL A 55 7.91 -13.09 20.91
N PRO A 56 8.94 -12.48 20.30
CA PRO A 56 10.20 -12.20 20.99
C PRO A 56 10.00 -11.34 22.24
N ALA A 57 10.96 -11.43 23.17
CA ALA A 57 11.04 -10.51 24.31
C ALA A 57 11.07 -9.05 23.85
N TYR A 58 10.67 -8.13 24.73
CA TYR A 58 10.56 -6.70 24.43
C TYR A 58 11.88 -6.11 23.87
N ARG A 59 11.79 -5.43 22.72
CA ARG A 59 12.93 -4.85 21.97
C ARG A 59 12.97 -3.31 21.95
N GLY A 60 11.98 -2.65 22.55
CA GLY A 60 11.86 -1.19 22.56
C GLY A 60 10.60 -0.69 21.85
N LYS A 61 10.59 0.61 21.52
CA LYS A 61 9.46 1.28 20.86
C LYS A 61 9.78 1.76 19.46
N ILE A 62 8.78 1.74 18.60
CA ILE A 62 8.74 2.38 17.28
C ILE A 62 7.67 3.48 17.34
N LEU A 63 7.95 4.63 16.73
CA LEU A 63 6.97 5.69 16.56
C LEU A 63 6.36 5.62 15.16
N ALA A 64 5.08 5.24 15.05
CA ALA A 64 4.31 5.38 13.83
C ALA A 64 3.74 6.80 13.75
N VAL A 65 3.89 7.47 12.61
CA VAL A 65 3.41 8.83 12.39
C VAL A 65 2.37 8.84 11.29
N VAL A 66 1.17 9.35 11.58
CA VAL A 66 0.05 9.49 10.66
C VAL A 66 -0.31 10.98 10.49
N THR A 67 -0.93 11.31 9.37
CA THR A 67 -1.41 12.68 9.07
C THR A 67 -2.55 13.10 10.02
N SER A 68 -2.72 14.41 10.20
CA SER A 68 -3.88 15.04 10.82
C SER A 68 -4.80 15.71 9.79
N THR A 69 -4.50 15.60 8.49
CA THR A 69 -5.25 16.28 7.41
C THR A 69 -6.37 15.40 6.87
N ASP A 70 -7.60 15.91 6.89
CA ASP A 70 -8.82 15.21 6.48
C ASP A 70 -9.32 15.62 5.09
N THR A 71 -8.72 16.62 4.44
CA THR A 71 -9.19 17.19 3.17
C THR A 71 -8.03 17.44 2.21
N MET A 72 -8.21 17.06 0.94
CA MET A 72 -7.22 17.30 -0.12
C MET A 72 -7.26 18.76 -0.59
N GLY A 73 -6.44 19.60 0.04
CA GLY A 73 -6.30 21.01 -0.31
C GLY A 73 -7.64 21.74 -0.29
N THR A 74 -7.97 22.45 -1.37
CA THR A 74 -9.26 23.15 -1.52
C THR A 74 -10.29 22.33 -2.31
N SER A 75 -10.06 21.03 -2.55
CA SER A 75 -10.91 20.23 -3.44
C SER A 75 -12.16 19.66 -2.78
N GLU A 76 -12.38 19.93 -1.49
CA GLU A 76 -13.47 19.39 -0.64
C GLU A 76 -13.50 17.85 -0.54
N LYS A 77 -12.50 17.15 -1.10
CA LYS A 77 -12.44 15.68 -1.08
C LYS A 77 -11.75 15.21 0.19
N SER A 78 -12.39 14.28 0.89
CA SER A 78 -11.84 13.68 2.11
C SER A 78 -10.53 12.93 1.86
N THR A 79 -9.66 12.89 2.86
CA THR A 79 -8.43 12.09 2.92
C THR A 79 -8.04 11.80 4.36
N GLY A 80 -6.87 11.22 4.56
CA GLY A 80 -6.34 10.79 5.85
C GLY A 80 -5.10 9.95 5.65
N TYR A 81 -4.75 9.18 6.69
CA TYR A 81 -3.77 8.11 6.54
C TYR A 81 -4.42 6.86 5.95
N GLU A 82 -3.64 6.04 5.27
CA GLU A 82 -4.10 4.77 4.71
C GLU A 82 -4.11 3.68 5.79
N LEU A 83 -5.27 3.08 6.08
CA LEU A 83 -5.39 2.13 7.20
C LEU A 83 -4.45 0.94 7.03
N THR A 84 -4.42 0.33 5.83
CA THR A 84 -3.67 -0.90 5.57
C THR A 84 -2.17 -0.69 5.77
N GLU A 85 -1.66 0.50 5.45
CA GLU A 85 -0.26 0.89 5.64
C GLU A 85 0.14 1.01 7.12
N LEU A 86 -0.79 1.42 7.99
CA LEU A 86 -0.57 1.44 9.43
C LEU A 86 -0.75 0.05 10.04
N ALA A 87 -1.88 -0.60 9.76
CA ALA A 87 -2.31 -1.84 10.41
C ALA A 87 -1.30 -2.99 10.18
N ARG A 88 -0.89 -3.18 8.92
CA ARG A 88 0.04 -4.25 8.53
C ARG A 88 1.42 -4.03 9.16
N ALA A 89 1.96 -2.81 9.07
CA ALA A 89 3.24 -2.46 9.69
C ALA A 89 3.20 -2.58 11.23
N TYR A 90 2.11 -2.11 11.86
CA TYR A 90 1.90 -2.22 13.31
C TYR A 90 2.02 -3.69 13.75
N TYR A 91 1.34 -4.62 13.07
CA TYR A 91 1.41 -6.02 13.44
C TYR A 91 2.74 -6.69 13.11
N VAL A 92 3.46 -6.27 12.07
CA VAL A 92 4.86 -6.71 11.88
C VAL A 92 5.71 -6.31 13.07
N PHE A 93 5.64 -5.05 13.51
CA PHE A 93 6.43 -4.56 14.64
C PHE A 93 6.05 -5.25 15.96
N LYS A 94 4.75 -5.38 16.25
CA LYS A 94 4.23 -6.05 17.46
C LYS A 94 4.66 -7.52 17.51
N ALA A 95 4.49 -8.26 16.41
CA ALA A 95 4.89 -9.66 16.31
C ALA A 95 6.40 -9.87 16.48
N ASN A 96 7.19 -8.81 16.28
CA ASN A 96 8.65 -8.81 16.42
C ASN A 96 9.15 -8.27 17.77
N GLY A 97 8.28 -8.09 18.77
CA GLY A 97 8.65 -7.71 20.13
C GLY A 97 8.81 -6.20 20.35
N PHE A 98 8.42 -5.37 19.39
CA PHE A 98 8.38 -3.92 19.56
C PHE A 98 7.01 -3.48 20.09
N ASP A 99 7.01 -2.43 20.90
CA ASP A 99 5.79 -1.64 21.11
C ASP A 99 5.73 -0.51 20.09
N VAL A 100 4.53 -0.09 19.71
CA VAL A 100 4.32 0.92 18.67
C VAL A 100 3.44 2.02 19.24
N ASP A 101 4.00 3.21 19.41
CA ASP A 101 3.20 4.39 19.73
C ASP A 101 2.83 5.11 18.43
N ILE A 102 1.67 5.78 18.43
CA ILE A 102 1.12 6.45 17.26
C ILE A 102 1.08 7.95 17.55
N ALA A 103 1.65 8.74 16.66
CA ALA A 103 1.66 10.20 16.73
C ALA A 103 1.07 10.82 15.47
N SER A 104 0.58 12.04 15.61
CA SER A 104 0.16 12.87 14.47
C SER A 104 0.59 14.33 14.69
N PRO A 105 0.66 15.15 13.63
CA PRO A 105 0.96 16.57 13.75
C PRO A 105 0.20 17.30 14.85
N LEU A 106 -1.10 17.07 14.96
CA LEU A 106 -1.97 17.74 15.93
C LEU A 106 -2.22 16.92 17.21
N GLY A 107 -1.90 15.63 17.22
CA GLY A 107 -2.34 14.70 18.27
C GLY A 107 -3.86 14.44 18.20
N GLY A 108 -4.37 13.62 19.12
CA GLY A 108 -5.80 13.26 19.14
C GLY A 108 -6.17 12.25 18.06
N LEU A 109 -7.43 12.24 17.58
CA LEU A 109 -7.92 11.29 16.58
C LEU A 109 -7.57 11.76 15.15
N PRO A 110 -6.69 11.05 14.42
CA PRO A 110 -6.38 11.37 13.03
C PRO A 110 -7.47 10.85 12.07
N PRO A 111 -7.67 11.52 10.91
CA PRO A 111 -8.59 11.05 9.88
C PRO A 111 -8.02 9.82 9.15
N VAL A 112 -8.89 8.86 8.85
CA VAL A 112 -8.53 7.58 8.22
C VAL A 112 -9.21 7.42 6.87
N VAL A 113 -8.49 6.83 5.91
CA VAL A 113 -9.06 6.29 4.68
C VAL A 113 -9.15 4.78 4.83
N LEU A 114 -10.33 4.24 4.52
CA LEU A 114 -10.60 2.81 4.44
C LEU A 114 -10.76 2.45 2.97
N ASP A 115 -9.87 1.61 2.46
CA ASP A 115 -10.01 0.98 1.15
C ASP A 115 -10.51 -0.46 1.34
N ASP A 116 -11.83 -0.61 1.45
CA ASP A 116 -12.48 -1.89 1.76
C ASP A 116 -12.09 -3.00 0.77
N ASP A 117 -11.72 -2.65 -0.47
CA ASP A 117 -11.31 -3.60 -1.51
C ASP A 117 -9.90 -4.20 -1.26
N ASP A 118 -9.00 -3.48 -0.57
CA ASP A 118 -7.66 -3.97 -0.16
C ASP A 118 -7.68 -4.59 1.26
N MET A 119 -8.71 -4.36 2.07
CA MET A 119 -8.71 -4.79 3.46
C MET A 119 -8.81 -6.31 3.65
N GLY A 120 -7.87 -6.85 4.44
CA GLY A 120 -7.81 -8.27 4.79
C GLY A 120 -7.89 -8.55 6.29
N LYS A 121 -7.59 -9.80 6.67
CA LYS A 121 -7.67 -10.31 8.05
C LYS A 121 -6.94 -9.41 9.07
N PHE A 122 -5.76 -8.90 8.72
CA PHE A 122 -4.95 -8.05 9.60
C PHE A 122 -5.55 -6.65 9.75
N ASP A 123 -6.16 -6.12 8.70
CA ASP A 123 -6.71 -4.76 8.69
C ASP A 123 -7.99 -4.71 9.53
N TYR A 124 -8.89 -5.69 9.38
CA TYR A 124 -10.05 -5.83 10.26
C TYR A 124 -9.66 -6.18 11.70
N ALA A 125 -8.64 -7.02 11.92
CA ALA A 125 -8.12 -7.28 13.26
C ALA A 125 -7.65 -6.00 13.95
N PHE A 126 -7.03 -5.07 13.21
CA PHE A 126 -6.59 -3.77 13.72
C PHE A 126 -7.77 -2.86 14.07
N LEU A 127 -8.82 -2.84 13.25
CA LEU A 127 -10.04 -2.09 13.56
C LEU A 127 -10.77 -2.61 14.80
N ASN A 128 -10.70 -3.92 15.05
CA ASN A 128 -11.33 -4.58 16.19
C ASN A 128 -10.45 -4.67 17.45
N ASP A 129 -9.22 -4.16 17.42
CA ASP A 129 -8.26 -4.23 18.52
C ASP A 129 -8.25 -2.93 19.34
N ASP A 130 -8.78 -2.99 20.56
CA ASP A 130 -8.91 -1.84 21.45
C ASP A 130 -7.57 -1.15 21.76
N ILE A 131 -6.45 -1.88 21.72
CA ILE A 131 -5.13 -1.32 22.06
C ILE A 131 -4.66 -0.29 21.02
N PRO A 132 -4.41 -0.64 19.74
CA PRO A 132 -4.08 0.33 18.71
C PRO A 132 -5.20 1.34 18.46
N GLN A 133 -6.48 0.95 18.57
CA GLN A 133 -7.60 1.89 18.42
C GLN A 133 -7.59 2.97 19.51
N ASN A 134 -7.27 2.62 20.76
CA ASN A 134 -7.11 3.61 21.82
C ASN A 134 -5.88 4.50 21.60
N LYS A 135 -4.78 3.96 21.08
CA LYS A 135 -3.60 4.76 20.66
C LYS A 135 -3.96 5.73 19.52
N LEU A 136 -4.80 5.34 18.58
CA LEU A 136 -5.31 6.21 17.51
C LEU A 136 -6.26 7.29 18.01
N LYS A 137 -7.20 6.96 18.91
CA LYS A 137 -8.08 7.96 19.53
C LYS A 137 -7.29 9.04 20.28
N ASN A 138 -6.10 8.70 20.74
CA ASN A 138 -5.24 9.54 21.57
C ASN A 138 -3.82 9.64 21.00
N THR A 139 -3.66 9.88 19.69
CA THR A 139 -2.30 9.98 19.14
C THR A 139 -1.51 11.06 19.85
N LEU A 140 -0.22 10.80 20.06
CA LEU A 140 0.70 11.79 20.61
C LEU A 140 0.78 12.98 19.63
N SER A 141 0.71 14.20 20.15
CA SER A 141 1.10 15.35 19.33
C SER A 141 2.60 15.26 19.07
N LEU A 142 3.01 15.44 17.82
CA LEU A 142 4.44 15.47 17.45
C LEU A 142 5.24 16.53 18.23
N LYS A 143 4.58 17.57 18.74
CA LYS A 143 5.20 18.56 19.63
C LYS A 143 5.71 17.97 20.94
N ASP A 144 5.04 16.95 21.46
CA ASP A 144 5.29 16.36 22.78
C ASP A 144 6.08 15.05 22.71
N VAL A 145 6.48 14.63 21.50
CA VAL A 145 7.25 13.40 21.28
C VAL A 145 8.68 13.58 21.77
N ASN A 146 9.08 12.73 22.72
CA ASN A 146 10.49 12.54 23.09
C ASN A 146 11.12 11.48 22.19
N THR A 147 11.90 11.91 21.21
CA THR A 147 12.53 11.04 20.20
C THR A 147 13.43 9.97 20.79
N LYS A 148 14.03 10.19 21.98
CA LYS A 148 14.96 9.26 22.63
C LYS A 148 14.31 7.95 23.10
N LEU A 149 12.98 7.90 23.18
CA LEU A 149 12.25 6.70 23.58
C LEU A 149 12.16 5.65 22.46
N TYR A 150 12.48 6.04 21.22
CA TYR A 150 12.19 5.26 20.04
C TYR A 150 13.45 4.77 19.32
N LYS A 151 13.41 3.51 18.89
CA LYS A 151 14.45 2.86 18.10
C LYS A 151 14.32 3.14 16.61
N ALA A 152 13.08 3.31 16.13
CA ALA A 152 12.76 3.64 14.75
C ALA A 152 11.54 4.58 14.68
N VAL A 153 11.44 5.28 13.56
CA VAL A 153 10.24 6.04 13.16
C VAL A 153 9.71 5.46 11.86
N TYR A 154 8.38 5.33 11.75
CA TYR A 154 7.67 4.87 10.57
C TYR A 154 6.64 5.91 10.15
N PHE A 155 6.80 6.52 8.98
CA PHE A 155 5.84 7.46 8.40
C PHE A 155 4.84 6.71 7.53
N VAL A 156 3.61 6.64 8.00
CA VAL A 156 2.47 6.07 7.26
C VAL A 156 2.12 7.03 6.12
N GLY A 157 1.73 6.48 4.97
CA GLY A 157 1.22 7.27 3.86
C GLY A 157 -0.26 7.60 4.01
N GLY A 158 -0.97 7.56 2.89
CA GLY A 158 -2.23 8.26 2.70
C GLY A 158 -2.03 9.72 2.26
N LYS A 159 -2.92 10.20 1.38
CA LYS A 159 -2.74 11.46 0.66
C LYS A 159 -2.72 12.69 1.59
N GLY A 160 -3.28 12.59 2.81
CA GLY A 160 -3.22 13.67 3.80
C GLY A 160 -1.78 14.06 4.19
N ALA A 161 -0.84 13.10 4.18
CA ALA A 161 0.57 13.35 4.49
C ALA A 161 1.20 14.43 3.59
N MET A 162 0.72 14.57 2.35
CA MET A 162 1.21 15.57 1.40
C MET A 162 1.01 17.01 1.89
N PHE A 163 0.04 17.24 2.77
CA PHE A 163 -0.40 18.58 3.17
C PHE A 163 0.23 19.04 4.49
N ASP A 164 0.39 18.14 5.46
CA ASP A 164 0.85 18.51 6.80
C ASP A 164 2.21 17.95 7.17
N PHE A 165 2.82 17.04 6.41
CA PHE A 165 4.17 16.56 6.71
C PHE A 165 5.30 17.51 6.28
N PRO A 166 5.35 18.01 5.02
CA PRO A 166 6.54 18.67 4.46
C PRO A 166 7.06 19.89 5.24
N ASN A 167 6.14 20.68 5.80
CA ASN A 167 6.48 21.91 6.50
C ASN A 167 6.40 21.80 8.03
N ASN A 168 6.15 20.59 8.56
CA ASN A 168 6.06 20.38 9.99
C ASN A 168 7.45 20.32 10.63
N ARG A 169 7.77 21.33 11.44
CA ARG A 169 9.08 21.44 12.10
C ARG A 169 9.39 20.29 13.05
N HIS A 170 8.38 19.69 13.67
CA HIS A 170 8.58 18.53 14.56
C HIS A 170 8.94 17.28 13.76
N ILE A 171 8.35 17.07 12.58
CA ILE A 171 8.77 16.01 11.65
C ILE A 171 10.19 16.26 11.15
N GLN A 172 10.49 17.50 10.73
CA GLN A 172 11.84 17.83 10.26
C GLN A 172 12.89 17.54 11.35
N HIS A 173 12.61 17.92 12.59
CA HIS A 173 13.46 17.61 13.74
C HIS A 173 13.58 16.11 13.99
N LEU A 174 12.47 15.37 13.91
CA LEU A 174 12.43 13.92 14.08
C LEU A 174 13.31 13.21 13.05
N VAL A 175 13.17 13.53 11.76
CA VAL A 175 14.00 12.97 10.68
C VAL A 175 15.48 13.30 10.89
N GLN A 176 15.80 14.55 11.22
CA GLN A 176 17.18 14.98 11.51
C GLN A 176 17.77 14.22 12.70
N ASP A 177 17.04 14.09 13.80
CA ASP A 177 17.52 13.43 15.02
C ASP A 177 17.78 11.93 14.76
N PHE A 178 16.85 11.25 14.11
CA PHE A 178 17.02 9.83 13.77
C PHE A 178 18.19 9.61 12.81
N HIS A 179 18.33 10.45 11.79
CA HIS A 179 19.46 10.40 10.88
C HIS A 179 20.81 10.64 11.59
N ASN A 180 20.90 11.68 12.42
CA ASN A 180 22.13 12.04 13.14
C ASN A 180 22.53 11.01 14.22
N THR A 181 21.66 10.08 14.56
CA THR A 181 21.88 9.05 15.58
C THR A 181 21.82 7.64 15.01
N ASP A 182 21.95 7.50 13.69
CA ASP A 182 21.96 6.23 12.96
C ASP A 182 20.79 5.31 13.31
N ARG A 183 19.60 5.89 13.51
CA ARG A 183 18.36 5.16 13.78
C ARG A 183 17.53 4.99 12.53
N VAL A 184 16.73 3.92 12.53
CA VAL A 184 15.94 3.49 11.38
C VAL A 184 14.78 4.45 11.11
N ILE A 185 14.64 4.84 9.85
CA ILE A 185 13.57 5.68 9.32
C ILE A 185 12.86 4.89 8.23
N GLY A 186 11.57 4.62 8.43
CA GLY A 186 10.70 3.97 7.46
C GLY A 186 9.67 4.94 6.90
N ALA A 187 9.31 4.84 5.63
CA ALA A 187 8.15 5.55 5.08
C ALA A 187 7.55 4.83 3.86
N VAL A 188 6.22 4.83 3.70
CA VAL A 188 5.57 4.14 2.57
C VAL A 188 4.59 5.07 1.85
N CYS A 189 4.36 4.84 0.55
CA CYS A 189 3.34 5.54 -0.23
C CYS A 189 3.57 7.06 -0.22
N HIS A 190 2.68 7.85 0.38
CA HIS A 190 2.86 9.30 0.57
C HIS A 190 3.66 9.69 1.82
N GLY A 191 3.98 8.73 2.70
CA GLY A 191 4.78 8.92 3.91
C GLY A 191 6.13 9.60 3.68
N PRO A 192 6.86 9.35 2.56
CA PRO A 192 8.06 10.09 2.20
C PRO A 192 7.89 11.61 2.06
N ALA A 193 6.66 12.14 2.04
CA ALA A 193 6.40 13.58 2.19
C ALA A 193 7.02 14.15 3.49
N ALA A 194 7.24 13.31 4.51
CA ALA A 194 7.96 13.65 5.74
C ALA A 194 9.42 14.07 5.52
N PHE A 195 10.02 13.69 4.39
CA PHE A 195 11.40 14.02 4.07
C PHE A 195 11.53 15.34 3.29
N VAL A 196 10.42 15.83 2.74
CA VAL A 196 10.40 17.06 1.97
C VAL A 196 10.77 18.22 2.87
N ASN A 197 11.68 19.07 2.38
CA ASN A 197 12.18 20.26 3.07
C ASN A 197 13.01 19.98 4.35
N VAL A 198 13.39 18.73 4.61
CA VAL A 198 14.33 18.40 5.68
C VAL A 198 15.75 18.71 5.23
N LYS A 199 16.43 19.65 5.91
CA LYS A 199 17.86 19.94 5.69
C LYS A 199 18.74 19.32 6.77
N LEU A 200 19.91 18.85 6.39
CA LEU A 200 20.95 18.41 7.31
C LEU A 200 21.78 19.59 7.81
N LYS A 201 22.69 19.33 8.76
CA LYS A 201 23.55 20.36 9.38
C LYS A 201 24.45 21.09 8.36
N ASP A 202 24.81 20.42 7.28
CA ASP A 202 25.59 20.97 6.16
C ASP A 202 24.74 21.76 5.15
N GLY A 203 23.43 21.88 5.39
CA GLY A 203 22.48 22.59 4.54
C GLY A 203 21.98 21.80 3.34
N GLN A 204 22.45 20.57 3.10
CA GLN A 204 21.95 19.69 2.06
C GLN A 204 20.57 19.14 2.41
N TRP A 205 19.77 18.78 1.42
CA TRP A 205 18.53 18.05 1.64
C TRP A 205 18.81 16.65 2.16
N PHE A 206 18.01 16.18 3.12
CA PHE A 206 18.15 14.84 3.71
C PHE A 206 18.11 13.72 2.66
N VAL A 207 17.33 13.89 1.61
CA VAL A 207 17.15 12.88 0.55
C VAL A 207 18.21 12.96 -0.56
N LYS A 208 19.12 13.93 -0.53
CA LYS A 208 20.11 14.11 -1.60
C LYS A 208 20.99 12.87 -1.75
N ASN A 209 21.08 12.34 -2.97
CA ASN A 209 21.80 11.12 -3.37
C ASN A 209 21.35 9.86 -2.62
N LYS A 210 20.16 9.86 -2.01
CA LYS A 210 19.60 8.67 -1.36
C LYS A 210 18.64 7.96 -2.30
N ASN A 211 18.72 6.64 -2.31
CA ASN A 211 17.77 5.78 -3.00
C ASN A 211 16.46 5.73 -2.22
N VAL A 212 15.38 6.24 -2.84
CA VAL A 212 14.06 6.30 -2.22
C VAL A 212 12.98 5.80 -3.17
N SER A 213 11.99 5.13 -2.61
CA SER A 213 10.71 4.82 -3.25
C SER A 213 9.59 5.59 -2.55
N GLY A 214 8.46 5.73 -3.22
CA GLY A 214 7.25 6.39 -2.71
C GLY A 214 6.18 6.33 -3.78
N PHE A 215 4.98 6.83 -3.49
CA PHE A 215 3.89 6.78 -4.46
C PHE A 215 4.27 7.55 -5.71
N THR A 216 4.12 6.90 -6.87
CA THR A 216 4.67 7.39 -8.12
C THR A 216 3.73 8.41 -8.76
N ASN A 217 4.27 9.29 -9.59
CA ASN A 217 3.47 10.18 -10.42
C ASN A 217 2.50 9.40 -11.32
N LYS A 218 2.93 8.23 -11.81
CA LYS A 218 2.10 7.39 -12.69
C LYS A 218 0.90 6.83 -11.93
N GLU A 219 1.09 6.33 -10.70
CA GLU A 219 0.00 5.87 -9.85
C GLU A 219 -0.94 7.03 -9.51
N GLU A 220 -0.40 8.17 -9.09
CA GLU A 220 -1.19 9.35 -8.71
C GLU A 220 -2.05 9.89 -9.85
N LEU A 221 -1.45 10.09 -11.02
CA LEU A 221 -2.15 10.67 -12.18
C LEU A 221 -3.12 9.69 -12.83
N LEU A 222 -2.99 8.39 -12.60
CA LEU A 222 -3.99 7.41 -13.03
C LEU A 222 -5.28 7.55 -12.21
N LEU A 223 -5.18 7.69 -10.88
CA LEU A 223 -6.34 7.79 -9.99
C LEU A 223 -6.91 9.22 -9.94
N ILE A 224 -6.03 10.21 -9.95
CA ILE A 224 -6.38 11.62 -9.87
C ILE A 224 -5.65 12.36 -11.01
N PRO A 225 -6.22 12.38 -12.22
CA PRO A 225 -5.60 13.07 -13.38
C PRO A 225 -5.30 14.56 -13.16
N LYS A 226 -5.94 15.17 -12.16
CA LYS A 226 -5.75 16.59 -11.77
C LYS A 226 -4.87 16.76 -10.52
N ALA A 227 -4.19 15.72 -10.03
CA ALA A 227 -3.43 15.76 -8.78
C ALA A 227 -2.46 16.95 -8.69
N ALA A 228 -1.76 17.26 -9.78
CA ALA A 228 -0.84 18.40 -9.86
C ALA A 228 -1.48 19.78 -9.58
N SER A 229 -2.80 19.88 -9.67
CA SER A 229 -3.56 21.11 -9.33
C SER A 229 -4.19 21.09 -7.94
N ILE A 230 -4.28 19.91 -7.31
CA ILE A 230 -4.92 19.72 -5.99
C ILE A 230 -3.87 19.63 -4.89
N PHE A 231 -2.77 18.93 -5.16
CA PHE A 231 -1.70 18.71 -4.21
C PHE A 231 -0.73 19.89 -4.22
N PRO A 232 -0.04 20.17 -3.10
CA PRO A 232 0.98 21.21 -3.07
C PRO A 232 2.16 20.91 -4.02
N PHE A 233 2.40 19.63 -4.32
CA PHE A 233 3.38 19.12 -5.26
C PHE A 233 3.09 17.64 -5.57
N LEU A 234 3.70 17.09 -6.61
CA LEU A 234 3.77 15.65 -6.83
C LEU A 234 4.96 15.06 -6.07
N LEU A 235 4.75 13.98 -5.31
CA LEU A 235 5.74 13.46 -4.37
C LEU A 235 7.07 13.08 -5.05
N GLN A 236 7.00 12.24 -6.09
CA GLN A 236 8.17 11.79 -6.84
C GLN A 236 8.96 12.98 -7.40
N ASP A 237 8.29 13.92 -8.05
CA ASP A 237 8.94 15.13 -8.58
C ASP A 237 9.65 15.91 -7.48
N LYS A 238 8.99 16.09 -6.32
CA LYS A 238 9.56 16.90 -5.24
C LYS A 238 10.77 16.24 -4.59
N LEU A 239 10.77 14.92 -4.44
CA LEU A 239 11.93 14.17 -3.94
C LEU A 239 13.11 14.25 -4.91
N ILE A 240 12.85 14.10 -6.22
CA ILE A 240 13.87 14.23 -7.27
C ILE A 240 14.44 15.67 -7.31
N GLU A 241 13.58 16.69 -7.22
CA GLU A 241 13.99 18.10 -7.13
C GLU A 241 14.95 18.35 -5.95
N GLN A 242 14.78 17.61 -4.85
CA GLN A 242 15.65 17.67 -3.67
C GLN A 242 16.87 16.73 -3.74
N GLY A 243 17.09 16.11 -4.91
CA GLY A 243 18.27 15.33 -5.22
C GLY A 243 18.16 13.85 -4.89
N ALA A 244 16.97 13.32 -4.63
CA ALA A 244 16.78 11.90 -4.38
C ALA A 244 16.98 11.06 -5.65
N GLU A 245 17.55 9.87 -5.50
CA GLU A 245 17.59 8.83 -6.52
C GLU A 245 16.29 8.03 -6.42
N PHE A 246 15.26 8.50 -7.13
CA PHE A 246 13.93 7.90 -7.03
C PHE A 246 13.88 6.55 -7.78
N ASN A 247 13.63 5.48 -7.04
CA ASN A 247 13.63 4.11 -7.50
C ASN A 247 12.19 3.61 -7.71
N GLU A 248 11.66 3.96 -8.88
CA GLU A 248 10.31 3.57 -9.32
C GLU A 248 10.25 2.08 -9.68
N GLY A 249 9.30 1.36 -9.09
CA GLY A 249 8.93 0.00 -9.43
C GLY A 249 7.73 -0.04 -10.37
N THR A 250 7.26 -1.25 -10.69
CA THR A 250 6.04 -1.38 -11.49
C THR A 250 4.84 -0.83 -10.73
N MET A 251 3.99 -0.09 -11.43
CA MET A 251 2.77 0.51 -10.89
C MET A 251 1.91 -0.50 -10.12
N TYR A 252 1.53 -0.14 -8.88
CA TYR A 252 0.75 -0.96 -7.95
C TYR A 252 1.33 -2.33 -7.62
N LEU A 253 2.65 -2.52 -7.77
CA LEU A 253 3.36 -3.71 -7.27
C LEU A 253 4.31 -3.33 -6.14
N GLU A 254 4.75 -4.34 -5.40
CA GLU A 254 5.71 -4.17 -4.30
C GLU A 254 7.04 -3.60 -4.82
N LYS A 255 7.49 -2.52 -4.17
CA LYS A 255 8.80 -1.94 -4.39
C LYS A 255 9.27 -1.25 -3.13
N ILE A 256 10.43 -1.67 -2.63
CA ILE A 256 11.15 -0.97 -1.56
C ILE A 256 12.51 -0.46 -2.02
N SER A 257 12.99 0.58 -1.34
CA SER A 257 14.39 1.05 -1.38
C SER A 257 14.97 1.01 0.02
N ILE A 258 16.20 0.50 0.14
CA ILE A 258 16.97 0.46 1.37
C ILE A 258 18.27 1.24 1.11
N ASP A 259 18.44 2.34 1.83
CA ASP A 259 19.61 3.22 1.77
C ASP A 259 20.10 3.44 3.21
N ASP A 260 21.05 2.60 3.64
CA ASP A 260 21.46 2.45 5.04
C ASP A 260 20.26 2.27 5.99
N ASN A 261 20.03 3.25 6.88
CA ASN A 261 18.95 3.25 7.86
C ASN A 261 17.65 3.89 7.34
N LEU A 262 17.60 4.29 6.07
CA LEU A 262 16.39 4.79 5.41
C LEU A 262 15.76 3.66 4.56
N ILE A 263 14.56 3.25 4.94
CA ILE A 263 13.77 2.26 4.20
C ILE A 263 12.51 2.94 3.70
N THR A 264 12.25 2.85 2.39
CA THR A 264 11.07 3.46 1.79
C THR A 264 10.33 2.50 0.87
N GLY A 265 9.00 2.64 0.80
CA GLY A 265 8.12 1.74 0.06
C GLY A 265 7.20 2.51 -0.87
N GLN A 266 6.96 1.97 -2.06
CA GLN A 266 6.23 2.68 -3.11
C GLN A 266 4.74 2.88 -2.80
N ASN A 267 4.06 1.85 -2.28
CA ASN A 267 2.60 1.81 -2.19
C ASN A 267 2.16 0.79 -1.10
N PRO A 268 0.85 0.59 -0.83
CA PRO A 268 0.37 -0.34 0.19
C PRO A 268 0.90 -1.78 0.07
N TRP A 269 1.17 -2.26 -1.15
CA TRP A 269 1.74 -3.59 -1.40
C TRP A 269 3.18 -3.76 -0.92
N SER A 270 3.85 -2.66 -0.58
CA SER A 270 5.23 -2.65 -0.11
C SER A 270 5.36 -2.71 1.41
N VAL A 271 4.26 -2.57 2.15
CA VAL A 271 4.26 -2.35 3.61
C VAL A 271 4.86 -3.52 4.37
N TRP A 272 4.51 -4.75 4.00
CA TRP A 272 4.98 -5.93 4.70
C TRP A 272 6.50 -6.07 4.63
N VAL A 273 7.05 -6.05 3.42
CA VAL A 273 8.49 -6.19 3.18
C VAL A 273 9.26 -5.00 3.76
N LEU A 274 8.70 -3.78 3.67
CA LEU A 274 9.28 -2.60 4.29
C LEU A 274 9.39 -2.73 5.80
N ALA A 275 8.32 -3.13 6.49
CA ALA A 275 8.30 -3.26 7.94
C ALA A 275 9.25 -4.37 8.42
N GLU A 276 9.36 -5.47 7.67
CA GLU A 276 10.34 -6.53 7.91
C GLU A 276 11.78 -6.01 7.73
N ALA A 277 12.05 -5.26 6.66
CA ALA A 277 13.35 -4.65 6.42
C ALA A 277 13.73 -3.66 7.53
N MET A 278 12.78 -2.91 8.08
CA MET A 278 13.02 -2.06 9.26
C MET A 278 13.41 -2.88 10.50
N VAL A 279 12.76 -4.02 10.75
CA VAL A 279 13.12 -4.93 11.85
C VAL A 279 14.54 -5.46 11.66
N GLN A 280 14.89 -5.84 10.43
CA GLN A 280 16.25 -6.25 10.06
C GLN A 280 17.28 -5.15 10.28
N GLN A 281 16.98 -3.93 9.87
CA GLN A 281 17.87 -2.79 10.00
C GLN A 281 18.10 -2.37 11.46
N MET A 282 17.14 -2.65 12.36
CA MET A 282 17.32 -2.53 13.81
C MET A 282 18.16 -3.66 14.44
N GLY A 283 18.67 -4.60 13.63
CA GLY A 283 19.57 -5.67 14.06
C GLY A 283 18.88 -6.97 14.46
N TYR A 284 17.63 -7.20 14.03
CA TYR A 284 16.87 -8.41 14.40
C TYR A 284 16.40 -9.17 13.17
N THR A 285 16.48 -10.50 13.17
CA THR A 285 15.83 -11.31 12.14
C THR A 285 14.30 -11.17 12.26
N PRO A 286 13.59 -10.75 11.20
CA PRO A 286 12.14 -10.67 11.22
C PRO A 286 11.51 -12.04 11.45
N LYS A 287 10.52 -12.09 12.34
CA LYS A 287 9.69 -13.27 12.57
C LYS A 287 8.99 -13.64 11.27
N GLN A 288 9.11 -14.90 10.89
CA GLN A 288 8.45 -15.44 9.70
C GLN A 288 6.94 -15.39 9.86
N ARG A 289 6.24 -14.98 8.80
CA ARG A 289 4.78 -14.98 8.70
C ARG A 289 4.32 -15.72 7.45
N PRO A 290 3.07 -16.21 7.43
CA PRO A 290 2.46 -16.65 6.19
C PRO A 290 2.42 -15.49 5.19
N ILE A 291 2.88 -15.75 3.97
CA ILE A 291 2.74 -14.82 2.84
C ILE A 291 1.27 -14.78 2.45
N THR A 292 0.72 -13.58 2.24
CA THR A 292 -0.70 -13.41 1.93
C THR A 292 -1.00 -13.78 0.48
N ALA A 293 -2.28 -13.97 0.17
CA ALA A 293 -2.69 -14.27 -1.20
C ALA A 293 -2.39 -13.11 -2.15
N GLU A 294 -2.47 -11.88 -1.64
CA GLU A 294 -2.19 -10.64 -2.36
C GLU A 294 -0.70 -10.50 -2.67
N GLU A 295 0.19 -10.76 -1.71
CA GLU A 295 1.64 -10.78 -1.97
C GLU A 295 2.02 -11.84 -3.02
N ASN A 296 1.35 -12.99 -3.00
CA ASN A 296 1.52 -14.01 -4.03
C ASN A 296 0.99 -13.56 -5.40
N ALA A 297 -0.10 -12.81 -5.45
CA ALA A 297 -0.60 -12.19 -6.68
C ALA A 297 0.35 -11.11 -7.19
N VAL A 298 0.92 -10.27 -6.32
CA VAL A 298 1.96 -9.30 -6.68
C VAL A 298 3.17 -10.00 -7.31
N LYS A 299 3.62 -11.14 -6.77
CA LYS A 299 4.71 -11.95 -7.39
C LYS A 299 4.33 -12.45 -8.79
N ALA A 300 3.12 -12.98 -8.95
CA ALA A 300 2.63 -13.44 -10.25
C ALA A 300 2.52 -12.29 -11.26
N LEU A 301 2.08 -11.11 -10.82
CA LEU A 301 2.01 -9.90 -11.63
C LEU A 301 3.41 -9.42 -12.02
N GLN A 302 4.37 -9.40 -11.09
CA GLN A 302 5.75 -9.03 -11.40
C GLN A 302 6.39 -9.99 -12.42
N ALA A 303 6.09 -11.29 -12.32
CA ALA A 303 6.51 -12.28 -13.31
C ALA A 303 5.87 -12.05 -14.68
N TYR A 304 4.61 -11.58 -14.72
CA TYR A 304 3.95 -11.16 -15.95
C TYR A 304 4.66 -9.97 -16.61
N GLU A 305 5.00 -8.94 -15.83
CA GLU A 305 5.64 -7.73 -16.33
C GLU A 305 7.04 -7.99 -16.90
N THR A 306 7.73 -8.99 -16.36
CA THR A 306 9.12 -9.32 -16.73
C THR A 306 9.21 -10.39 -17.82
N GLY A 307 8.30 -11.36 -17.83
CA GLY A 307 8.37 -12.54 -18.71
C GLY A 307 7.05 -12.92 -19.38
N GLY A 308 6.01 -12.10 -19.29
CA GLY A 308 4.72 -12.32 -19.90
C GLY A 308 3.88 -13.41 -19.23
N LEU A 309 2.82 -13.83 -19.92
CA LEU A 309 1.78 -14.71 -19.40
C LEU A 309 2.31 -16.06 -18.89
N ASP A 310 3.23 -16.70 -19.62
CA ASP A 310 3.74 -18.03 -19.27
C ASP A 310 4.67 -17.99 -18.05
N SER A 311 5.46 -16.92 -17.90
CA SER A 311 6.25 -16.67 -16.69
C SER A 311 5.35 -16.55 -15.46
N SER A 312 4.28 -15.76 -15.57
CA SER A 312 3.29 -15.61 -14.51
C SER A 312 2.61 -16.92 -14.13
N ARG A 313 2.22 -17.75 -15.13
CA ARG A 313 1.64 -19.07 -14.90
C ARG A 313 2.59 -20.01 -14.15
N THR A 314 3.86 -20.03 -14.53
CA THR A 314 4.89 -20.84 -13.86
C THR A 314 5.00 -20.46 -12.38
N VAL A 315 5.04 -19.16 -12.07
CA VAL A 315 5.06 -18.69 -10.67
C VAL A 315 3.77 -19.07 -9.92
N ILE A 316 2.60 -18.98 -10.56
CA ILE A 316 1.33 -19.41 -9.97
C ILE A 316 1.33 -20.92 -9.67
N GLU A 317 1.88 -21.75 -10.56
CA GLU A 317 2.01 -23.19 -10.35
C GLU A 317 2.90 -23.51 -9.15
N GLU A 318 4.08 -22.88 -9.06
CA GLU A 318 5.00 -23.06 -7.93
C GLU A 318 4.34 -22.67 -6.59
N ILE A 319 3.61 -21.54 -6.56
CA ILE A 319 2.91 -21.08 -5.35
C ILE A 319 1.81 -22.06 -4.93
N ASN A 320 0.98 -22.53 -5.86
CA ASN A 320 -0.15 -23.39 -5.54
C ASN A 320 0.27 -24.84 -5.23
N HIS A 321 1.15 -25.43 -6.05
CA HIS A 321 1.49 -26.85 -5.92
C HIS A 321 2.64 -27.10 -4.95
N GLU A 322 3.74 -26.36 -5.07
CA GLU A 322 4.93 -26.64 -4.27
C GLU A 322 4.81 -26.04 -2.87
N LYS A 323 4.33 -24.80 -2.79
CA LYS A 323 4.21 -24.07 -1.52
C LYS A 323 2.86 -24.26 -0.83
N LYS A 324 1.86 -24.82 -1.53
CA LYS A 324 0.48 -24.99 -1.03
C LYS A 324 -0.11 -23.66 -0.53
N GLN A 325 0.17 -22.58 -1.24
CA GLN A 325 -0.29 -21.23 -0.93
C GLN A 325 -1.29 -20.75 -1.99
N ILE A 326 -2.09 -19.76 -1.63
CA ILE A 326 -3.14 -19.22 -2.49
C ILE A 326 -2.62 -17.93 -3.16
N VAL A 327 -3.10 -17.67 -4.37
CA VAL A 327 -2.90 -16.41 -5.12
C VAL A 327 -4.23 -15.64 -5.13
N SER A 328 -4.20 -14.34 -4.84
CA SER A 328 -5.41 -13.52 -4.82
C SER A 328 -5.96 -13.32 -6.23
N ARG A 329 -7.17 -13.84 -6.48
CA ARG A 329 -7.89 -13.63 -7.73
C ARG A 329 -8.45 -12.23 -7.86
N ALA A 330 -8.86 -11.63 -6.74
CA ALA A 330 -9.37 -10.27 -6.70
C ALA A 330 -8.31 -9.29 -7.23
N LEU A 331 -7.08 -9.37 -6.71
CA LEU A 331 -6.01 -8.49 -7.14
C LEU A 331 -5.66 -8.64 -8.64
N LEU A 332 -5.70 -9.86 -9.18
CA LEU A 332 -5.53 -10.07 -10.62
C LEU A 332 -6.65 -9.40 -11.44
N VAL A 333 -7.90 -9.47 -10.95
CA VAL A 333 -9.05 -8.78 -11.56
C VAL A 333 -8.89 -7.26 -11.46
N ASP A 334 -8.41 -6.72 -10.34
CA ASP A 334 -8.15 -5.28 -10.18
C ASP A 334 -7.11 -4.78 -11.16
N HIS A 335 -6.03 -5.54 -11.36
CA HIS A 335 -5.03 -5.25 -12.37
C HIS A 335 -5.57 -5.33 -13.81
N SER A 336 -6.66 -6.07 -14.05
CA SER A 336 -7.37 -6.02 -15.33
C SER A 336 -8.02 -4.64 -15.54
N PHE A 337 -8.67 -4.07 -14.51
CA PHE A 337 -9.27 -2.74 -14.58
C PHE A 337 -8.21 -1.64 -14.72
N ILE A 338 -7.09 -1.74 -13.99
CA ILE A 338 -5.93 -0.85 -14.16
C ILE A 338 -5.46 -0.87 -15.62
N SER A 339 -5.39 -2.05 -16.24
CA SER A 339 -4.97 -2.20 -17.64
C SER A 339 -5.94 -1.49 -18.60
N VAL A 340 -7.25 -1.53 -18.33
CA VAL A 340 -8.25 -0.76 -19.10
C VAL A 340 -8.03 0.74 -18.97
N LEU A 341 -7.78 1.24 -17.75
CA LEU A 341 -7.48 2.66 -17.51
C LEU A 341 -6.20 3.11 -18.24
N GLN A 342 -5.24 2.21 -18.41
CA GLN A 342 -4.01 2.45 -19.18
C GLN A 342 -4.20 2.30 -20.70
N GLY A 343 -5.36 1.81 -21.17
CA GLY A 343 -5.62 1.51 -22.58
C GLY A 343 -4.96 0.22 -23.08
N ASP A 344 -4.48 -0.65 -22.19
CA ASP A 344 -3.86 -1.93 -22.53
C ASP A 344 -4.87 -3.09 -22.47
N PHE A 345 -5.57 -3.29 -23.59
CA PHE A 345 -6.58 -4.34 -23.71
C PHE A 345 -6.00 -5.75 -23.79
N ILE A 346 -4.73 -5.89 -24.20
CA ILE A 346 -4.05 -7.20 -24.23
C ILE A 346 -3.78 -7.63 -22.80
N LYS A 347 -3.21 -6.74 -21.99
CA LYS A 347 -2.98 -6.99 -20.57
C LYS A 347 -4.28 -7.20 -19.80
N PHE A 348 -5.33 -6.42 -20.07
CA PHE A 348 -6.67 -6.67 -19.51
C PHE A 348 -7.11 -8.13 -19.71
N TYR A 349 -7.05 -8.63 -20.96
CA TYR A 349 -7.43 -10.00 -21.26
C TYR A 349 -6.53 -11.02 -20.57
N ASN A 350 -5.21 -10.80 -20.55
CA ASN A 350 -4.25 -11.66 -19.88
C ASN A 350 -4.47 -11.74 -18.36
N MET A 351 -4.82 -10.63 -17.71
CA MET A 351 -5.14 -10.60 -16.28
C MET A 351 -6.37 -11.45 -15.95
N LEU A 352 -7.42 -11.37 -16.79
CA LEU A 352 -8.60 -12.24 -16.65
C LEU A 352 -8.27 -13.71 -16.90
N GLN A 353 -7.35 -14.01 -17.83
CA GLN A 353 -6.86 -15.37 -18.04
C GLN A 353 -6.10 -15.90 -16.82
N LEU A 354 -5.25 -15.08 -16.20
CA LEU A 354 -4.53 -15.45 -14.98
C LEU A 354 -5.49 -15.69 -13.81
N ALA A 355 -6.46 -14.80 -13.60
CA ALA A 355 -7.48 -14.98 -12.56
C ALA A 355 -8.29 -16.28 -12.76
N SER A 356 -8.65 -16.59 -14.01
CA SER A 356 -9.31 -17.86 -14.38
C SER A 356 -8.42 -19.07 -14.15
N TYR A 357 -7.13 -18.96 -14.47
CA TYR A 357 -6.15 -20.01 -14.24
C TYR A 357 -5.97 -20.30 -12.74
N VAL A 358 -5.86 -19.27 -11.90
CA VAL A 358 -5.83 -19.41 -10.44
C VAL A 358 -7.11 -20.09 -9.91
N LYS A 359 -8.28 -19.74 -10.45
CA LYS A 359 -9.56 -20.35 -10.07
C LYS A 359 -9.58 -21.87 -10.28
N GLY A 360 -8.84 -22.38 -11.27
CA GLY A 360 -8.69 -23.81 -11.53
C GLY A 360 -8.04 -24.59 -10.38
N TYR A 361 -7.17 -23.96 -9.58
CA TYR A 361 -6.53 -24.61 -8.43
C TYR A 361 -7.43 -24.63 -7.20
N THR A 362 -8.30 -23.64 -7.04
CA THR A 362 -9.16 -23.49 -5.86
C THR A 362 -10.34 -24.48 -5.83
N ILE A 363 -10.68 -25.09 -6.97
CA ILE A 363 -11.75 -26.10 -7.07
C ILE A 363 -11.24 -27.51 -6.69
N ASN A 364 -9.92 -27.71 -6.68
CA ASN A 364 -9.30 -29.03 -6.48
C ASN A 364 -8.68 -29.23 -5.09
N GLN A 365 -8.92 -28.30 -4.15
CA GLN A 365 -8.62 -28.40 -2.72
C GLN A 365 -9.94 -28.33 -1.94
#